data_AF-A0A183JYM8-F1
#
_entry.id   AF-A0A183JYM8-F1
#
_cell.length_a   1.000
_cell.length_b   1.000
_cell.length_c   1.000
_cell.angle_alpha   90.00
_cell.angle_beta   90.00
_cell.angle_gamma   90.00
#
_symmetry.space_group_name_H-M   'P 1'
#
loop_
_entity.id
_entity.type
_entity.pdbx_description
1 polymer ?
#
loop_
_entity_poly.entity_id
_entity_poly.type
_entity_poly.pdbx_seq_one_letter_code
_entity_poly.pdbx_strand_id
1 'polypeptide(L)'
;MEAVLDQIIERKRMDDLAHSIVDGRFREQKIIDGLHIMTTKSLEDTVDLLAALSRRLQSRVSNDLYVNHQKSNDMPFKLNTLNALSWCEFVKLANKSPDPSIRDIFAKHLMQIPGCSGPKITSIMEKYPTPCM
;
A
#
# COMPACT_ATOMS: atom_id res chain seq x y z
N MET A 1 -22.97 -3.27 -4.38
CA MET A 1 -21.58 -3.42 -4.89
C MET A 1 -20.73 -2.44 -4.11
N GLU A 2 -19.68 -2.90 -3.44
CA GLU A 2 -18.80 -2.05 -2.62
C GLU A 2 -17.46 -1.85 -3.35
N ALA A 3 -16.93 -0.63 -3.29
CA ALA A 3 -15.67 -0.24 -3.90
C ALA A 3 -14.90 0.70 -2.97
N VAL A 4 -13.58 0.67 -3.08
CA VAL A 4 -12.63 1.43 -2.27
C VAL A 4 -11.92 2.41 -3.18
N LEU A 5 -11.94 3.70 -2.83
CA LEU A 5 -11.19 4.73 -3.55
C LEU A 5 -9.68 4.57 -3.34
N ASP A 6 -8.89 5.11 -4.26
CA ASP A 6 -7.42 5.10 -4.14
C ASP A 6 -6.87 5.94 -2.97
N GLN A 7 -7.69 6.77 -2.31
CA GLN A 7 -7.25 7.58 -1.18
C GLN A 7 -7.27 6.75 0.12
N ILE A 8 -6.07 6.40 0.62
CA ILE A 8 -5.86 5.74 1.92
C ILE A 8 -5.29 6.75 2.90
N ILE A 9 -5.85 6.82 4.11
CA ILE A 9 -5.42 7.74 5.16
C ILE A 9 -4.95 6.92 6.37
N GLU A 10 -3.72 7.16 6.82
CA GLU A 10 -3.17 6.63 8.06
C GLU A 10 -3.11 7.75 9.12
N ARG A 11 -3.87 7.61 10.20
CA ARG A 11 -3.79 8.54 11.34
C ARG A 11 -2.70 8.07 12.30
N LYS A 12 -1.77 8.97 12.62
CA LYS A 12 -0.69 8.72 13.59
C LYS A 12 -0.67 9.81 14.65
N ARG A 13 -0.52 9.43 15.92
CA ARG A 13 -0.35 10.41 17.00
C ARG A 13 1.10 10.92 17.05
N MET A 14 1.31 12.05 17.72
CA MET A 14 2.65 12.67 17.81
C MET A 14 3.66 11.77 18.53
N ASP A 15 3.24 11.06 19.57
CA ASP A 15 4.05 10.07 20.29
C ASP A 15 4.46 8.90 19.38
N ASP A 16 3.53 8.31 18.64
CA ASP A 16 3.81 7.25 17.67
C ASP A 16 4.72 7.73 16.51
N LEU A 17 4.54 8.99 16.11
CA LEU A 17 5.34 9.64 15.08
C LEU A 17 6.78 9.84 15.57
N ALA A 18 6.98 10.31 16.80
CA ALA A 18 8.30 10.50 17.38
C ALA A 18 9.10 9.18 17.38
N HIS A 19 8.47 8.07 17.81
CA HIS A 19 9.08 6.74 17.71
C HIS A 19 9.44 6.35 16.27
N SER A 20 8.58 6.66 15.30
CA SER A 20 8.83 6.34 13.89
C SER A 20 9.91 7.20 13.24
N ILE A 21 10.15 8.40 13.76
CA ILE A 21 11.26 9.26 13.34
C ILE A 21 12.58 8.70 13.89
N VAL A 22 12.60 8.33 15.17
CA VAL A 22 13.78 7.72 15.81
C VAL A 22 14.17 6.42 15.11
N ASP A 23 13.19 5.59 14.76
CA ASP A 23 13.41 4.32 14.06
C ASP A 23 13.70 4.48 12.54
N GLY A 24 13.74 5.72 12.01
CA GLY A 24 14.02 6.00 10.59
C GLY A 24 12.84 5.78 9.62
N ARG A 25 11.80 5.05 10.02
CA ARG A 25 10.60 4.73 9.23
C ARG A 25 9.90 5.95 8.63
N PHE A 26 9.89 7.07 9.36
CA PHE A 26 9.26 8.31 8.86
C PHE A 26 9.93 8.85 7.60
N ARG A 27 11.27 8.75 7.52
CA ARG A 27 12.03 9.26 6.36
C ARG A 27 11.73 8.43 5.12
N GLU A 28 11.66 7.11 5.29
CA GLU A 28 11.29 6.17 4.22
C GLU A 28 9.90 6.50 3.69
N GLN A 29 8.90 6.58 4.58
CA GLN A 29 7.51 6.89 4.24
C GLN A 29 7.32 8.24 3.53
N LYS A 30 8.06 9.28 3.94
CA LYS A 30 7.89 10.62 3.36
C LYS A 30 8.61 10.77 2.02
N ILE A 31 9.85 10.28 1.93
CA ILE A 31 10.73 10.55 0.79
C ILE A 31 10.63 9.46 -0.27
N ILE A 32 10.58 8.20 0.15
CA ILE A 32 10.58 7.06 -0.76
C ILE A 32 9.16 6.80 -1.25
N ASP A 33 8.18 6.76 -0.34
CA ASP A 33 6.80 6.40 -0.69
C ASP A 33 5.96 7.61 -1.16
N GLY A 34 6.46 8.85 -1.02
CA GLY A 34 5.82 10.06 -1.53
C GLY A 34 4.50 10.43 -0.83
N LEU A 35 4.31 10.02 0.43
CA LEU A 35 3.07 10.26 1.17
C LEU A 35 2.80 11.76 1.41
N HIS A 36 1.54 12.16 1.25
CA HIS A 36 1.08 13.50 1.61
C HIS A 36 0.78 13.60 3.11
N ILE A 37 1.47 14.50 3.81
CA ILE A 37 1.33 14.68 5.26
C ILE A 37 0.36 15.83 5.55
N MET A 38 -0.64 15.56 6.40
CA MET A 38 -1.54 16.56 6.98
C MET A 38 -1.38 16.56 8.50
N THR A 39 -1.27 17.73 9.11
CA THR A 39 -1.17 17.88 10.57
C THR A 39 -2.45 18.48 11.13
N THR A 40 -2.92 17.95 12.26
CA THR A 40 -4.10 18.42 12.99
C THR A 40 -3.70 18.73 14.42
N LYS A 41 -4.34 19.72 15.05
CA LYS A 41 -3.95 20.18 16.40
C LYS A 41 -4.69 19.41 17.49
N SER A 42 -5.84 18.84 17.14
CA SER A 42 -6.72 18.13 18.07
C SER A 42 -7.42 16.96 17.39
N LEU A 43 -8.10 16.13 18.20
CA LEU A 43 -8.96 15.07 17.66
C LEU A 43 -10.18 15.67 16.94
N GLU A 44 -10.72 16.78 17.44
CA GLU A 44 -11.84 17.50 16.84
C GLU A 44 -11.46 18.02 15.44
N ASP A 45 -10.30 18.67 15.32
CA ASP A 45 -9.74 19.10 14.02
C ASP A 45 -9.58 17.91 13.06
N THR A 46 -9.21 16.74 13.58
CA THR A 46 -9.04 15.52 12.77
C THR A 46 -10.37 15.03 12.25
N VAL A 47 -11.41 15.03 13.07
CA VAL A 47 -12.77 14.64 12.67
C VAL A 47 -13.30 15.61 11.63
N ASP A 48 -13.15 16.92 11.83
CA ASP A 48 -13.60 17.94 10.89
C ASP A 48 -12.91 17.83 9.53
N LEU A 49 -11.60 17.61 9.53
CA LEU A 49 -10.83 17.36 8.32
C LEU A 49 -11.34 16.12 7.57
N LEU A 50 -11.50 14.98 8.27
CA LEU A 50 -11.98 13.74 7.65
C LEU A 50 -13.40 13.90 7.11
N ALA A 51 -14.28 14.60 7.82
CA ALA A 51 -15.63 14.88 7.38
C ALA A 51 -15.65 15.77 6.13
N ALA A 52 -14.81 16.82 6.09
CA ALA A 52 -14.68 17.70 4.93
C ALA A 52 -14.11 16.96 3.71
N LEU A 53 -13.07 16.12 3.90
CA LEU A 53 -12.51 15.27 2.84
C LEU A 53 -13.55 14.29 2.30
N SER A 54 -14.31 13.64 3.18
CA SER A 54 -15.37 12.70 2.81
C SER A 54 -16.44 13.36 1.95
N ARG A 55 -16.95 14.53 2.36
CA ARG A 55 -17.93 15.31 1.57
C ARG A 55 -17.39 15.68 0.20
N ARG A 56 -16.12 16.10 0.12
CA ARG A 56 -15.48 16.49 -1.13
C ARG A 56 -15.27 15.30 -2.07
N LEU A 57 -14.94 14.12 -1.54
CA LEU A 57 -14.85 12.90 -2.34
C LEU A 57 -16.22 12.46 -2.83
N GLN A 58 -17.25 12.45 -1.98
CA GLN A 58 -18.63 12.11 -2.36
C GLN A 58 -19.15 12.99 -3.52
N SER A 59 -18.88 14.30 -3.45
CA SER A 59 -19.19 15.24 -4.52
C SER A 59 -18.53 14.89 -5.85
N ARG A 60 -17.29 14.37 -5.83
CA ARG A 60 -16.55 14.00 -7.04
C ARG A 60 -16.95 12.64 -7.58
N VAL A 61 -17.18 11.66 -6.70
CA VAL A 61 -17.60 10.31 -7.04
C VAL A 61 -18.92 10.33 -7.80
N SER A 62 -19.82 11.24 -7.43
CA SER A 62 -21.12 11.39 -8.09
C SER A 62 -21.02 11.83 -9.55
N ASN A 63 -19.87 12.39 -9.96
CA ASN A 63 -19.68 12.92 -11.31
C ASN A 63 -18.93 11.96 -12.23
N ASP A 64 -17.89 11.27 -11.72
CA ASP A 64 -17.05 10.41 -12.54
C ASP A 64 -16.26 9.41 -11.67
N LEU A 65 -16.79 8.19 -11.52
CA LEU A 65 -16.18 7.07 -10.79
C LEU A 65 -15.95 5.89 -11.74
N TYR A 66 -14.71 5.41 -11.78
CA TYR A 66 -14.33 4.19 -12.47
C TYR A 66 -13.91 3.11 -11.47
N VAL A 67 -14.57 1.95 -11.51
CA VAL A 67 -14.32 0.83 -10.59
C VAL A 67 -13.58 -0.28 -11.31
N ASN A 68 -12.37 -0.57 -10.84
CA ASN A 68 -11.54 -1.66 -11.32
C ASN A 68 -11.92 -2.97 -10.64
N HIS A 69 -12.08 -4.00 -11.46
CA HIS A 69 -12.34 -5.38 -11.02
C HIS A 69 -11.16 -6.32 -11.21
N GLN A 70 -10.09 -5.85 -11.87
CA GLN A 70 -8.86 -6.60 -12.10
C GLN A 70 -7.66 -5.64 -12.07
N LYS A 71 -6.49 -6.15 -11.65
CA LYS A 71 -5.24 -5.39 -11.63
C LYS A 71 -4.71 -5.25 -13.07
N SER A 72 -5.25 -4.30 -13.83
CA SER A 72 -4.71 -3.91 -15.13
C SER A 72 -3.59 -2.88 -14.92
N ASN A 73 -2.38 -3.17 -15.42
CA ASN A 73 -1.31 -2.17 -15.52
C ASN A 73 -1.60 -1.15 -16.63
N ASP A 74 -2.49 -1.48 -17.58
CA ASP A 74 -2.99 -0.55 -18.58
C ASP A 74 -4.20 0.19 -18.01
N MET A 75 -3.89 1.17 -17.17
CA MET A 75 -4.88 2.15 -16.72
C MET A 75 -4.97 3.25 -17.77
N PRO A 76 -6.11 3.46 -18.46
CA PRO A 76 -6.34 4.73 -19.09
C PRO A 76 -6.43 5.78 -17.98
N PHE A 77 -5.35 6.53 -17.79
CA PHE A 77 -5.34 7.69 -16.90
C PHE A 77 -6.29 8.75 -17.48
N LYS A 78 -7.58 8.66 -17.15
CA LYS A 78 -8.52 9.74 -17.44
C LYS A 78 -8.31 10.83 -16.39
N LEU A 79 -7.73 11.93 -16.83
CA LEU A 79 -7.59 13.13 -16.03
C LEU A 79 -9.00 13.56 -15.55
N ASN A 80 -9.18 13.68 -14.23
CA ASN A 80 -10.41 14.01 -13.50
C ASN A 80 -11.39 12.86 -13.18
N THR A 81 -11.12 11.62 -13.57
CA THR A 81 -11.92 10.46 -13.12
C THR A 81 -11.39 9.95 -11.78
N LEU A 82 -12.26 9.70 -10.81
CA LEU A 82 -11.86 8.99 -9.60
C LEU A 82 -11.76 7.49 -9.88
N ASN A 83 -10.61 6.91 -9.54
CA ASN A 83 -10.42 5.47 -9.59
C ASN A 83 -10.77 4.84 -8.25
N ALA A 84 -11.43 3.69 -8.34
CA ALA A 84 -11.68 2.80 -7.23
C ALA A 84 -11.33 1.37 -7.60
N LEU A 85 -11.10 0.56 -6.57
CA LEU A 85 -10.94 -0.87 -6.67
C LEU A 85 -12.15 -1.55 -6.03
N SER A 86 -12.66 -2.64 -6.61
CA SER A 86 -13.72 -3.41 -5.95
C SER A 86 -13.27 -3.93 -4.58
N TRP A 87 -14.20 -4.00 -3.62
CA TRP A 87 -13.87 -4.45 -2.25
C TRP A 87 -13.20 -5.83 -2.22
N CYS A 88 -13.68 -6.78 -3.03
CA CYS A 88 -13.12 -8.12 -3.12
C CYS A 88 -11.64 -8.11 -3.52
N GLU A 89 -11.25 -7.28 -4.50
CA GLU A 89 -9.86 -7.16 -4.94
C GLU A 89 -9.01 -6.40 -3.91
N PHE A 90 -9.57 -5.37 -3.27
CA PHE A 90 -8.89 -4.66 -2.19
C PHE A 90 -8.53 -5.60 -1.04
N VAL A 91 -9.46 -6.45 -0.59
CA VAL A 91 -9.21 -7.41 0.50
C VAL A 91 -8.13 -8.42 0.12
N LYS A 92 -8.09 -8.90 -1.13
CA LYS A 92 -7.01 -9.78 -1.61
C LYS A 92 -5.65 -9.11 -1.54
N LEU A 93 -5.56 -7.83 -1.92
CA LEU A 93 -4.32 -7.06 -1.86
C LEU A 93 -3.90 -6.68 -0.44
N ALA A 94 -4.87 -6.38 0.43
CA ALA A 94 -4.63 -6.00 1.82
C ALA A 94 -4.27 -7.19 2.72
N ASN A 95 -4.38 -8.42 2.22
CA ASN A 95 -3.99 -9.61 2.97
C ASN A 95 -2.48 -9.58 3.26
N LYS A 96 -2.12 -9.32 4.53
CA LYS A 96 -0.73 -9.21 5.02
C LYS A 96 0.00 -10.55 5.06
N SER A 97 -0.71 -11.66 4.90
CA SER A 97 -0.15 -13.01 4.93
C SER A 97 -0.77 -13.83 3.81
N PRO A 98 -0.48 -13.49 2.55
CA PRO A 98 -0.87 -14.34 1.44
C PRO A 98 -0.12 -15.68 1.56
N ASP A 99 -0.76 -16.75 1.11
CA ASP A 99 -0.11 -18.07 1.07
C ASP A 99 1.18 -17.96 0.24
N PRO A 100 2.36 -18.27 0.82
CA PRO A 100 3.62 -18.12 0.12
C PRO A 100 3.70 -19.16 -1.00
N SER A 101 4.12 -18.72 -2.19
CA SER A 101 4.43 -19.65 -3.26
C SER A 101 5.65 -20.51 -2.91
N ILE A 102 5.84 -21.65 -3.60
CA ILE A 102 7.05 -22.47 -3.45
C ILE A 102 8.32 -21.64 -3.71
N ARG A 103 8.23 -20.67 -4.62
CA ARG A 103 9.30 -19.71 -4.91
C ARG A 103 9.60 -18.81 -3.69
N ASP A 104 8.59 -18.32 -2.99
CA ASP A 104 8.77 -17.51 -1.78
C ASP A 104 9.36 -18.32 -0.62
N ILE A 105 8.91 -19.58 -0.48
CA ILE A 105 9.46 -20.51 0.51
C ILE A 105 10.94 -20.79 0.22
N PHE A 106 11.29 -20.99 -1.05
CA PHE A 106 12.68 -21.20 -1.45
C PHE A 106 13.57 -20.00 -1.17
N ALA A 107 13.09 -18.78 -1.48
CA ALA A 107 13.79 -17.55 -1.12
C ALA A 107 14.06 -17.47 0.38
N LYS A 108 13.03 -17.76 1.20
CA LYS A 108 13.14 -17.77 2.68
C LYS A 108 14.15 -18.80 3.17
N HIS A 109 14.25 -19.97 2.55
CA HIS A 109 15.28 -20.96 2.87
C HIS A 109 16.68 -20.46 2.53
N LEU A 110 16.88 -19.84 1.36
CA LEU A 110 18.18 -19.27 0.98
C LEU A 110 18.62 -18.13 1.91
N MET A 111 17.67 -17.33 2.43
CA MET A 111 17.95 -16.27 3.41
C MET A 111 18.48 -16.81 4.75
N GLN A 112 18.26 -18.09 5.07
CA GLN A 112 18.82 -18.70 6.29
C GLN A 112 20.33 -18.99 6.17
N ILE A 113 20.89 -18.94 4.95
CA ILE A 113 22.32 -19.20 4.72
C ILE A 113 23.11 -17.91 5.02
N PRO A 114 24.06 -17.92 5.97
CA PRO A 114 24.88 -16.76 6.26
C PRO A 114 25.60 -16.22 5.01
N GLY A 115 25.44 -14.93 4.73
CA GLY A 115 26.04 -14.27 3.57
C GLY A 115 25.22 -14.33 2.27
N CYS A 116 24.06 -14.98 2.27
CA CYS A 116 23.07 -14.89 1.18
C CYS A 116 22.21 -13.63 1.33
N SER A 117 22.68 -12.52 0.74
CA SER A 117 21.92 -11.27 0.66
C SER A 117 20.84 -11.32 -0.42
N GLY A 118 19.85 -10.42 -0.33
CA GLY A 118 18.76 -10.31 -1.31
C GLY A 118 19.22 -10.36 -2.78
N PRO A 119 20.21 -9.56 -3.22
CA PRO A 119 20.71 -9.62 -4.60
C PRO A 119 21.27 -10.99 -5.00
N LYS A 120 22.01 -11.67 -4.10
CA LYS A 120 22.54 -13.01 -4.38
C LYS A 120 21.42 -14.03 -4.53
N ILE A 121 20.41 -13.94 -3.66
CA ILE A 121 19.23 -14.80 -3.71
C ILE A 121 18.48 -14.59 -5.02
N THR A 122 18.28 -13.33 -5.44
CA THR A 122 17.67 -13.00 -6.73
C THR A 122 18.43 -13.68 -7.89
N SER A 123 19.76 -13.54 -7.95
CA SER A 123 20.57 -14.19 -9.00
C SER A 123 20.49 -15.72 -8.99
N ILE A 124 20.39 -16.34 -7.81
CA ILE A 124 20.17 -17.79 -7.70
C ILE A 124 18.79 -18.16 -8.23
N MET A 125 17.76 -17.42 -7.84
CA MET A 125 16.36 -17.67 -8.21
C MET A 125 16.06 -17.39 -9.70
N GLU A 126 16.84 -16.51 -10.34
CA GLU A 126 16.80 -16.33 -11.80
C GLU A 126 17.18 -17.60 -12.55
N LYS A 127 18.14 -18.38 -12.01
CA LYS A 127 18.60 -19.65 -12.60
C LYS A 127 17.81 -20.86 -12.10
N TYR A 128 17.41 -20.86 -10.83
CA TYR A 128 16.67 -21.94 -10.17
C TYR A 128 15.45 -21.35 -9.45
N PRO A 129 14.29 -21.23 -10.12
CA PRO A 129 13.13 -20.52 -9.56
C PRO A 129 12.54 -21.20 -8.31
N THR A 130 12.68 -22.52 -8.21
CA THR A 130 12.21 -23.35 -7.11
C THR A 130 13.27 -24.40 -6.78
N PRO A 131 13.24 -25.02 -5.59
CA PRO A 131 14.06 -26.18 -5.31
C PRO A 131 13.60 -27.28 -6.27
N CYS A 132 14.51 -27.81 -7.09
CA CYS A 132 14.20 -28.98 -7.90
C CYS A 132 14.01 -30.20 -6.97
N MET A 133 13.20 -31.17 -7.40
CA MET A 133 13.61 -32.56 -7.22
C MET A 133 14.71 -32.88 -8.23
#